data_AF-A0A2M8KTT1-F1
#
_entry.id   AF-A0A2M8KTT1-F1
#
_cell.length_a   1.000
_cell.length_b   1.000
_cell.length_c   1.000
_cell.angle_alpha   90.00
_cell.angle_beta   90.00
_cell.angle_gamma   90.00
#
_symmetry.space_group_name_H-M   'P 1'
#
loop_
_entity.id
_entity.type
_entity.pdbx_description
1 polymer ?
#
loop_
_entity_poly.entity_id
_entity_poly.type
_entity_poly.pdbx_seq_one_letter_code
_entity_poly.pdbx_strand_id
1 'polypeptide(L)'
;MFPLLLGILFSFYLPLLSYFRFIYLLIPISIALSLGLIGKKSGYGILIGFIFFSGLYVCLPRFHRENWKSAASAIPAYAIVYGVPSSMDALTYYRPDIQVKDIRALNKQTSPKTFVVLPYTTDVYGIDTFEQFPIARSFDYRGVIVLFISH
;
A
#
# COMPACT_ATOMS: atom_id res chain seq x y z
N MET A 1 -3.97 34.58 -1.82
CA MET A 1 -3.26 33.74 -0.82
C MET A 1 -4.21 32.99 0.10
N PHE A 2 -5.35 33.58 0.50
CA PHE A 2 -6.38 32.95 1.35
C PHE A 2 -6.81 31.52 0.94
N PRO A 3 -7.12 31.20 -0.34
CA PRO A 3 -7.53 29.84 -0.72
C PRO A 3 -6.43 28.79 -0.59
N LEU A 4 -5.15 29.16 -0.81
CA LEU A 4 -4.00 28.26 -0.62
C LEU A 4 -3.79 27.92 0.86
N LEU A 5 -3.93 28.92 1.73
CA LEU A 5 -3.77 28.78 3.17
C LEU A 5 -4.91 27.92 3.77
N LEU A 6 -6.14 28.12 3.30
CA LEU A 6 -7.30 27.30 3.65
C LEU A 6 -7.12 25.85 3.21
N GLY A 7 -6.62 25.62 1.98
CA GLY A 7 -6.32 24.28 1.47
C GLY A 7 -5.26 23.54 2.28
N ILE A 8 -4.21 24.24 2.72
CA ILE A 8 -3.18 23.69 3.61
C ILE A 8 -3.77 23.31 4.98
N LEU A 9 -4.59 24.18 5.57
CA LEU A 9 -5.21 23.93 6.88
C LEU A 9 -6.19 22.74 6.81
N PHE A 10 -7.09 22.71 5.82
CA PHE A 10 -8.02 21.59 5.62
C PHE A 10 -7.31 20.28 5.35
N SER A 11 -6.13 20.35 4.71
CA SER A 11 -5.33 19.16 4.43
C SER A 11 -5.11 18.36 5.72
N PHE A 12 -4.68 18.99 6.83
CA PHE A 12 -4.34 18.31 8.08
C PHE A 12 -5.49 17.51 8.71
N TYR A 13 -6.74 17.89 8.50
CA TYR A 13 -7.91 17.31 9.18
C TYR A 13 -8.56 16.12 8.46
N LEU A 14 -8.30 15.91 7.16
CA LEU A 14 -8.87 14.78 6.42
C LEU A 14 -7.80 13.69 6.20
N PRO A 15 -7.89 12.52 6.87
CA PRO A 15 -6.90 11.45 6.78
C PRO A 15 -6.84 10.81 5.39
N LEU A 16 -8.02 10.66 4.76
CA LEU A 16 -8.18 10.03 3.44
C LEU A 16 -7.52 10.85 2.32
N LEU A 17 -7.36 12.15 2.54
CA LEU A 17 -6.70 13.05 1.60
C LEU A 17 -5.20 13.19 1.86
N SER A 18 -4.63 12.57 2.90
CA SER A 18 -3.24 12.81 3.33
C SER A 18 -2.19 12.61 2.23
N TYR A 19 -2.36 11.56 1.43
CA TYR A 19 -1.52 11.29 0.26
C TYR A 19 -1.80 12.25 -0.91
N PHE A 20 -3.06 12.62 -1.12
CA PHE A 20 -3.46 13.55 -2.16
C PHE A 20 -3.16 15.02 -1.82
N ARG A 21 -2.87 15.38 -0.55
CA ARG A 21 -2.54 16.75 -0.09
C ARG A 21 -1.46 17.37 -0.95
N PHE A 22 -0.41 16.59 -1.18
CA PHE A 22 0.75 17.05 -1.92
C PHE A 22 0.43 17.15 -3.42
N ILE A 23 -0.26 16.15 -3.98
CA ILE A 23 -0.62 16.10 -5.40
C ILE A 23 -1.52 17.29 -5.79
N TYR A 24 -2.51 17.64 -4.96
CA TYR A 24 -3.41 18.77 -5.23
C TYR A 24 -2.75 20.14 -5.13
N LEU A 25 -1.71 20.30 -4.32
CA LEU A 25 -0.93 21.54 -4.25
C LEU A 25 0.14 21.61 -5.33
N LEU A 26 0.70 20.46 -5.72
CA LEU A 26 1.77 20.36 -6.70
C LEU A 26 1.31 20.90 -8.06
N ILE A 27 0.14 20.49 -8.56
CA ILE A 27 -0.40 20.94 -9.85
C ILE A 27 -0.52 22.48 -9.95
N PRO A 28 -1.25 23.18 -9.06
CA PRO A 28 -1.39 24.64 -9.13
C PRO A 28 -0.07 25.37 -8.85
N ILE A 29 0.81 24.82 -8.00
CA ILE A 29 2.14 25.40 -7.77
C ILE A 29 2.98 25.30 -9.04
N SER A 30 2.99 24.15 -9.73
CA SER A 30 3.70 23.97 -11.00
C SER A 30 3.20 24.93 -12.09
N ILE A 31 1.89 25.15 -12.18
CA ILE A 31 1.30 26.12 -13.11
C ILE A 31 1.69 27.56 -12.74
N ALA A 32 1.62 27.92 -11.46
CA ALA A 32 1.99 29.26 -11.01
C ALA A 32 3.49 29.55 -11.24
N LEU A 33 4.34 28.53 -11.11
CA LEU A 33 5.78 28.62 -11.39
C LEU A 33 6.05 28.78 -12.89
N SER A 34 5.35 28.05 -13.75
CA SER A 34 5.52 28.12 -15.21
C SER A 34 5.05 29.44 -15.81
N LEU A 35 3.97 30.02 -15.26
CA LEU A 35 3.45 31.33 -15.65
C LEU A 35 4.27 32.52 -15.10
N GLY A 36 5.32 32.26 -14.32
CA GLY A 36 6.16 33.31 -13.73
C GLY A 36 5.44 34.16 -12.66
N LEU A 37 4.29 33.69 -12.16
CA LEU A 37 3.50 34.37 -11.11
C LEU A 37 4.20 34.34 -9.75
N ILE A 38 5.23 33.50 -9.63
CA ILE A 38 6.08 33.35 -8.45
C ILE A 38 7.45 33.94 -8.77
N GLY A 39 7.91 34.91 -7.98
CA GLY A 39 9.23 35.51 -8.18
C GLY A 39 10.36 34.48 -8.12
N LYS A 40 11.43 34.68 -8.91
CA LYS A 40 12.53 33.71 -9.09
C LYS A 40 13.08 33.14 -7.77
N LYS A 41 13.29 34.00 -6.76
CA LYS A 41 13.79 33.58 -5.42
C LYS A 41 12.82 32.62 -4.73
N SER A 42 11.53 32.91 -4.75
CA SER A 42 10.48 32.05 -4.19
C SER A 42 10.33 30.76 -4.98
N GLY A 43 10.49 30.80 -6.31
CA GLY A 43 10.47 29.62 -7.17
C GLY A 43 11.59 28.62 -6.82
N TYR A 44 12.82 29.11 -6.62
CA TYR A 44 13.93 28.26 -6.17
C TYR A 44 13.67 27.65 -4.78
N GLY A 45 13.10 28.42 -3.85
CA GLY A 45 12.72 27.91 -2.53
C GLY A 45 11.74 26.74 -2.61
N ILE A 46 10.70 26.86 -3.45
CA ILE A 46 9.73 25.79 -3.71
C ILE A 46 10.41 24.56 -4.32
N LEU A 47 11.27 24.75 -5.33
CA LEU A 47 11.99 23.65 -5.98
C LEU A 47 12.90 22.90 -4.99
N ILE A 48 13.66 23.63 -4.17
CA ILE A 48 14.53 23.04 -3.15
C ILE A 48 13.70 22.25 -2.14
N GLY A 49 12.58 22.83 -1.65
CA GLY A 49 11.66 22.14 -0.77
C GLY A 49 11.12 20.85 -1.40
N PHE A 50 10.70 20.91 -2.66
CA PHE A 50 10.21 19.75 -3.40
C PHE A 50 11.28 18.65 -3.49
N ILE A 51 12.48 18.97 -3.96
CA ILE A 51 13.58 18.01 -4.06
C ILE A 51 13.91 17.41 -2.69
N PHE A 52 13.97 18.24 -1.64
CA PHE A 52 14.27 17.79 -0.29
C PHE A 52 13.21 16.81 0.25
N PHE A 53 11.92 17.17 0.18
CA PHE A 53 10.84 16.30 0.66
C PHE A 53 10.65 15.06 -0.20
N SER A 54 10.85 15.14 -1.52
CA SER A 54 10.88 13.97 -2.40
C SER A 54 12.04 13.04 -2.05
N GLY A 55 13.22 13.58 -1.75
CA GLY A 55 14.36 12.81 -1.26
C GLY A 55 14.05 12.12 0.06
N LEU A 56 13.48 12.84 1.03
CA LEU A 56 13.02 12.24 2.30
C LEU A 56 11.99 11.13 2.08
N TYR A 57 11.02 11.34 1.18
CA TYR A 57 10.00 10.35 0.84
C TYR A 57 10.61 9.05 0.29
N VAL A 58 11.58 9.16 -0.64
CA VAL A 58 12.22 8.00 -1.26
C VAL A 58 13.16 7.28 -0.27
N CYS A 59 13.91 8.04 0.54
CA CYS A 59 14.97 7.48 1.39
C CYS A 59 14.47 6.95 2.75
N LEU A 60 13.38 7.48 3.30
CA LEU A 60 12.89 7.05 4.62
C LEU A 60 12.00 5.81 4.50
N PRO A 61 12.40 4.65 5.07
CA PRO A 61 11.65 3.39 4.93
C PRO A 61 10.21 3.44 5.45
N ARG A 62 9.90 4.38 6.35
CA ARG A 62 8.54 4.60 6.87
C ARG A 62 7.54 5.00 5.79
N PHE A 63 8.00 5.59 4.68
CA PHE A 63 7.12 5.95 3.55
C PHE A 63 6.99 4.83 2.52
N HIS A 64 7.73 3.73 2.66
CA HIS A 64 7.54 2.53 1.84
C HIS A 64 6.38 1.74 2.44
N ARG A 65 5.20 1.87 1.82
CA ARG A 65 3.95 1.33 2.37
C ARG A 65 3.96 -0.18 2.56
N GLU A 66 4.43 -0.93 1.56
CA GLU A 66 4.27 -2.39 1.50
C GLU A 66 5.50 -3.05 0.90
N ASN A 67 5.93 -4.17 1.48
CA ASN A 67 7.08 -4.95 0.98
C ASN A 67 6.62 -6.26 0.33
N TRP A 68 5.82 -6.15 -0.73
CA TRP A 68 5.31 -7.27 -1.53
C TRP A 68 6.40 -8.18 -2.07
N LYS A 69 7.56 -7.62 -2.46
CA LYS A 69 8.68 -8.40 -2.96
C LYS A 69 9.19 -9.41 -1.91
N SER A 70 9.37 -8.96 -0.67
CA SER A 70 9.85 -9.83 0.42
C SER A 70 8.76 -10.78 0.90
N ALA A 71 7.50 -10.33 0.93
CA ALA A 71 6.36 -11.19 1.20
C ALA A 71 6.28 -12.34 0.18
N ALA A 72 6.37 -12.02 -1.11
CA ALA A 72 6.31 -12.99 -2.19
C ALA A 72 7.49 -13.97 -2.19
N SER A 73 8.69 -13.53 -1.79
CA SER A 73 9.85 -14.43 -1.68
C SER A 73 9.77 -15.38 -0.48
N ALA A 74 8.97 -15.04 0.54
CA ALA A 74 8.76 -15.91 1.70
C ALA A 74 7.76 -17.05 1.44
N ILE A 75 6.97 -16.96 0.38
CA ILE A 75 5.93 -17.94 0.04
C ILE A 75 6.56 -19.11 -0.75
N PRO A 76 6.39 -20.37 -0.28
CA PRO A 76 6.87 -21.55 -1.00
C PRO A 76 6.22 -21.70 -2.38
N ALA A 77 6.97 -22.18 -3.38
CA ALA A 77 6.47 -22.31 -4.76
C ALA A 77 5.30 -23.30 -4.93
N TYR A 78 5.18 -24.28 -4.05
CA TYR A 78 4.08 -25.25 -4.07
C TYR A 78 2.85 -24.79 -3.26
N ALA A 79 2.91 -23.65 -2.58
CA ALA A 79 1.84 -23.21 -1.70
C ALA A 79 0.68 -22.59 -2.50
N ILE A 80 -0.54 -23.01 -2.18
CA ILE A 80 -1.75 -22.31 -2.63
C ILE A 80 -1.96 -21.11 -1.72
N VAL A 81 -2.08 -19.93 -2.33
CA VAL A 81 -2.32 -18.67 -1.61
C VAL A 81 -3.80 -18.32 -1.68
N TYR A 82 -4.39 -18.05 -0.53
CA TYR A 82 -5.76 -17.57 -0.41
C TYR A 82 -5.74 -16.07 -0.07
N GLY A 83 -6.49 -15.29 -0.83
CA GLY A 83 -6.61 -13.84 -0.67
C GLY A 83 -7.76 -13.31 -1.50
N VAL A 84 -7.97 -11.99 -1.49
CA VAL A 84 -8.94 -11.36 -2.42
C VAL A 84 -8.24 -11.17 -3.77
N PRO A 85 -8.63 -11.89 -4.85
CA PRO A 85 -7.82 -11.92 -6.08
C PRO A 85 -7.58 -10.54 -6.70
N SER A 86 -8.57 -9.64 -6.65
CA SER A 86 -8.46 -8.26 -7.15
C SER A 86 -7.46 -7.39 -6.40
N SER A 87 -6.96 -7.84 -5.25
CA SER A 87 -5.98 -7.13 -4.42
C SER A 87 -4.61 -7.81 -4.42
N MET A 88 -4.42 -8.84 -5.24
CA MET A 88 -3.21 -9.68 -5.25
C MET A 88 -2.32 -9.44 -6.48
N ASP A 89 -2.61 -8.41 -7.28
CA ASP A 89 -1.82 -8.06 -8.47
C ASP A 89 -0.32 -7.91 -8.16
N ALA A 90 0.01 -7.30 -7.02
CA ALA A 90 1.40 -7.14 -6.59
C ALA A 90 2.09 -8.48 -6.31
N LEU A 91 1.39 -9.45 -5.73
CA LEU A 91 1.92 -10.80 -5.55
C LEU A 91 2.14 -11.49 -6.90
N THR A 92 1.12 -11.47 -7.76
CA THR A 92 1.16 -12.08 -9.11
C THR A 92 2.28 -11.46 -9.97
N TYR A 93 2.56 -10.18 -9.80
CA TYR A 93 3.67 -9.49 -10.48
C TYR A 93 5.04 -10.09 -10.10
N TYR A 94 5.29 -10.34 -8.81
CA TYR A 94 6.56 -10.92 -8.35
C TYR A 94 6.64 -12.44 -8.50
N ARG A 95 5.50 -13.13 -8.46
CA ARG A 95 5.38 -14.59 -8.47
C ARG A 95 4.19 -15.03 -9.31
N PRO A 96 4.30 -14.96 -10.65
CA PRO A 96 3.23 -15.39 -11.55
C PRO A 96 2.99 -16.91 -11.52
N ASP A 97 3.93 -17.67 -10.94
CA ASP A 97 3.84 -19.11 -10.72
C ASP A 97 2.87 -19.51 -9.59
N ILE A 98 2.58 -18.59 -8.66
CA ILE A 98 1.73 -18.88 -7.51
C ILE A 98 0.26 -18.80 -7.93
N GLN A 99 -0.50 -19.86 -7.63
CA GLN A 99 -1.95 -19.83 -7.77
C GLN A 99 -2.59 -19.09 -6.60
N VAL A 100 -3.21 -17.95 -6.89
CA VAL A 100 -4.05 -17.21 -5.95
C VAL A 100 -5.50 -17.69 -6.09
N LYS A 101 -6.10 -18.10 -4.97
CA LYS A 101 -7.52 -18.46 -4.87
C LYS A 101 -8.26 -17.44 -4.02
N ASP A 102 -9.54 -17.27 -4.30
CA ASP A 102 -10.39 -16.41 -3.49
C ASP A 102 -10.51 -16.99 -2.07
N ILE A 103 -10.21 -16.16 -1.07
CA ILE A 103 -10.32 -16.50 0.34
C ILE A 103 -11.76 -16.89 0.74
N ARG A 104 -12.79 -16.43 0.02
CA ARG A 104 -14.18 -16.82 0.25
C ARG A 104 -14.46 -18.28 -0.12
N ALA A 105 -13.62 -18.88 -0.97
CA ALA A 105 -13.71 -20.28 -1.32
C ALA A 105 -13.04 -21.20 -0.27
N LEU A 106 -12.49 -20.64 0.81
CA LEU A 106 -11.84 -21.39 1.87
C LEU A 106 -12.88 -22.19 2.68
N ASN A 107 -12.74 -23.51 2.65
CA ASN A 107 -13.60 -24.44 3.40
C ASN A 107 -12.72 -25.55 4.02
N LYS A 108 -12.94 -25.88 5.30
CA LYS A 108 -12.19 -26.91 6.06
C LYS A 108 -12.18 -28.29 5.39
N GLN A 109 -13.22 -28.63 4.63
CA GLN A 109 -13.32 -29.95 4.00
C GLN A 109 -12.53 -30.09 2.70
N THR A 110 -12.32 -28.98 1.97
CA THR A 110 -11.71 -28.98 0.63
C THR A 110 -10.34 -28.32 0.59
N SER A 111 -9.98 -27.57 1.63
CA SER A 111 -8.70 -26.89 1.71
C SER A 111 -7.57 -27.89 1.99
N PRO A 112 -6.39 -27.71 1.40
CA PRO A 112 -5.24 -28.56 1.70
C PRO A 112 -4.85 -28.44 3.18
N LYS A 113 -4.18 -29.46 3.72
CA LYS A 113 -3.71 -29.45 5.12
C LYS A 113 -2.85 -28.23 5.44
N THR A 114 -2.02 -27.80 4.47
CA THR A 114 -1.16 -26.62 4.58
C THR A 114 -1.42 -25.64 3.43
N PHE A 115 -1.71 -24.39 3.77
CA PHE A 115 -1.89 -23.30 2.81
C PHE A 115 -1.45 -21.96 3.40
N VAL A 116 -1.37 -20.95 2.54
CA VAL A 116 -0.99 -19.59 2.91
C VAL A 116 -2.19 -18.66 2.73
N VAL A 117 -2.41 -17.75 3.67
CA VAL A 117 -3.44 -16.72 3.60
C VAL A 117 -2.78 -15.35 3.64
N LEU A 118 -3.19 -14.47 2.73
CA LEU A 118 -2.82 -13.06 2.71
C LEU A 118 -4.07 -12.19 2.99
N PRO A 119 -4.35 -11.84 4.26
CA PRO A 119 -5.52 -11.05 4.63
C PRO A 119 -5.31 -9.55 4.38
N TYR A 120 -4.81 -9.15 3.20
CA TYR A 120 -4.40 -7.76 2.94
C TYR A 120 -5.59 -6.80 2.80
N THR A 121 -6.69 -7.24 2.16
CA THR A 121 -7.91 -6.42 2.02
C THR A 121 -9.14 -7.09 2.62
N THR A 122 -8.98 -8.14 3.44
CA THR A 122 -10.13 -8.86 4.01
C THR A 122 -11.06 -7.96 4.79
N ASP A 123 -10.50 -7.03 5.57
CA ASP A 123 -11.25 -6.08 6.40
C ASP A 123 -12.09 -5.13 5.55
N VAL A 124 -11.55 -4.71 4.40
CA VAL A 124 -12.26 -3.84 3.43
C VAL A 124 -13.47 -4.55 2.83
N TYR A 125 -13.39 -5.88 2.68
CA TYR A 125 -14.46 -6.71 2.12
C TYR A 125 -15.30 -7.43 3.19
N GLY A 126 -15.03 -7.20 4.49
CA GLY A 126 -15.72 -7.85 5.61
C GLY A 126 -15.62 -9.38 5.61
N ILE A 127 -14.42 -9.94 5.35
CA ILE A 127 -14.21 -11.38 5.24
C ILE A 127 -13.45 -11.93 6.47
N ASP A 128 -14.15 -12.69 7.31
CA ASP A 128 -13.59 -13.25 8.55
C ASP A 128 -13.32 -14.77 8.46
N THR A 129 -13.44 -15.36 7.27
CA THR A 129 -13.46 -16.83 7.06
C THR A 129 -12.18 -17.54 7.53
N PHE A 130 -11.03 -16.87 7.47
CA PHE A 130 -9.74 -17.48 7.80
C PHE A 130 -9.47 -17.56 9.31
N GLU A 131 -10.19 -16.78 10.14
CA GLU A 131 -10.01 -16.78 11.60
C GLU A 131 -10.36 -18.13 12.24
N GLN A 132 -11.12 -18.96 11.52
CA GLN A 132 -11.54 -20.30 11.97
C GLN A 132 -10.44 -21.36 11.89
N PHE A 133 -9.27 -21.01 11.33
CA PHE A 133 -8.16 -21.92 11.11
C PHE A 133 -6.98 -21.61 12.05
N PRO A 134 -6.30 -22.64 12.58
CA PRO A 134 -5.14 -22.43 13.43
C PRO A 134 -3.95 -21.86 12.62
N ILE A 135 -3.45 -20.70 13.06
CA ILE A 135 -2.28 -20.06 12.47
C ILE A 135 -1.02 -20.76 12.99
N ALA A 136 -0.28 -21.41 12.09
CA ALA A 136 0.97 -22.08 12.44
C ALA A 136 2.12 -21.07 12.55
N ARG A 137 2.22 -20.13 11.59
CA ARG A 137 3.23 -19.05 11.58
C ARG A 137 2.66 -17.80 10.91
N SER A 138 3.11 -16.62 11.33
CA SER A 138 2.79 -15.35 10.70
C SER A 138 4.04 -14.50 10.51
N PHE A 139 4.09 -13.75 9.42
CA PHE A 139 5.16 -12.81 9.12
C PHE A 139 4.57 -11.50 8.60
N ASP A 140 5.08 -10.37 9.08
CA ASP A 140 4.69 -9.04 8.63
C ASP A 140 5.80 -8.44 7.75
N TYR A 141 5.45 -8.11 6.51
CA TYR A 141 6.31 -7.47 5.53
C TYR A 141 5.88 -6.03 5.28
N ARG A 142 5.87 -5.23 6.35
CA ARG A 142 5.46 -3.81 6.34
C ARG A 142 4.04 -3.68 5.79
N GLY A 143 3.05 -4.21 6.50
CA GLY A 143 1.64 -4.11 6.11
C GLY A 143 1.16 -5.19 5.15
N VAL A 144 2.04 -6.09 4.71
CA VAL A 144 1.64 -7.34 4.04
C VAL A 144 1.86 -8.49 5.02
N ILE A 145 0.79 -8.98 5.62
CA ILE A 145 0.83 -10.12 6.55
C ILE A 145 0.70 -11.40 5.74
N VAL A 146 1.60 -12.35 5.98
CA VAL A 146 1.58 -13.68 5.39
C VAL A 146 1.32 -14.68 6.50
N LEU A 147 0.17 -15.36 6.44
CA LEU A 147 -0.25 -16.36 7.42
C LEU A 147 -0.05 -17.77 6.84
N PHE A 148 0.67 -18.61 7.56
CA PHE A 148 0.81 -20.02 7.26
C PHE A 148 -0.17 -20.80 8.12
N ILE A 149 -1.10 -21.49 7.48
CA ILE A 149 -2.14 -22.28 8.14
C ILE A 149 -1.80 -23.77 8.01
N SER A 150 -2.00 -24.52 9.10
CA SER A 150 -1.84 -25.98 9.12
C SER A 150 -2.94 -26.60 9.98
N HIS A 151 -3.75 -27.49 9.40
CA HIS A 151 -4.83 -28.18 10.11
C HIS A 151 -4.97 -29.65 9.70
#